data_AF-A0A6M3M0T8-F1
#
_entry.id   AF-A0A6M3M0T8-F1
#
_cell.length_a   1.000
_cell.length_b   1.000
_cell.length_c   1.000
_cell.angle_alpha   90.00
_cell.angle_beta   90.00
_cell.angle_gamma   90.00
#
_symmetry.space_group_name_H-M   'P 1'
#
loop_
_entity.id
_entity.type
_entity.pdbx_description
1 polymer ?
#
loop_
_entity_poly.entity_id
_entity_poly.type
_entity_poly.pdbx_seq_one_letter_code
_entity_poly.pdbx_strand_id
1 'polypeptide(L)' 'MMEKEYRVLKIDEMTRISELGGVERYYRHQIKTKGGVVLTVDIDEKAFTAEKAAPILLKKATDADKILAL' A
#
# COMPACT_ATOMS: atom_id res chain seq x y z
N MET A 1 13.82 -19.40 -3.51
CA MET A 1 12.75 -18.62 -2.85
C MET A 1 12.46 -17.45 -3.76
N MET A 2 11.21 -17.25 -4.21
CA MET A 2 10.88 -16.05 -4.99
C MET A 2 11.07 -14.82 -4.09
N GLU A 3 11.99 -13.95 -4.46
CA GLU A 3 12.18 -12.67 -3.78
C GLU A 3 10.90 -11.86 -3.95
N LYS A 4 10.29 -11.40 -2.85
CA LYS A 4 9.08 -10.58 -2.95
C LYS A 4 9.46 -9.21 -3.52
N GLU A 5 8.69 -8.73 -4.49
CA GLU A 5 8.88 -7.41 -5.13
C GLU A 5 8.79 -6.23 -4.14
N TYR A 6 8.20 -6.47 -2.95
CA TYR A 6 8.21 -5.53 -1.83
C TYR A 6 8.10 -6.27 -0.49
N ARG A 7 8.42 -5.55 0.58
CA ARG A 7 8.23 -5.95 1.97
C ARG A 7 7.33 -4.95 2.67
N VAL A 8 6.29 -5.44 3.36
CA VAL A 8 5.49 -4.60 4.27
C VAL A 8 6.32 -4.33 5.53
N LEU A 9 6.43 -3.05 5.90
CA LEU A 9 7.13 -2.57 7.09
C LEU A 9 6.16 -2.31 8.24
N LYS A 10 5.05 -1.64 7.94
CA LYS A 10 4.06 -1.20 8.90
C LYS A 10 2.67 -1.16 8.28
N ILE A 11 1.65 -1.42 9.08
CA ILE A 11 0.25 -1.19 8.73
C ILE A 11 -0.38 -0.41 9.88
N ASP A 12 -0.96 0.75 9.57
CA ASP A 12 -1.73 1.56 10.52
C ASP A 12 -3.21 1.57 10.11
N GLU A 13 -4.11 1.36 11.07
CA GLU A 13 -5.53 1.60 10.87
C GLU A 13 -5.82 3.09 11.04
N MET A 14 -6.50 3.67 10.06
CA MET A 14 -6.81 5.09 10.01
C MET A 14 -8.30 5.30 9.78
N THR A 15 -8.82 6.37 10.34
CA THR A 15 -10.21 6.80 10.14
C THR A 15 -10.20 8.26 9.68
N ARG A 16 -11.05 8.60 8.72
CA ARG A 16 -11.32 9.99 8.31
C ARG A 16 -12.82 10.24 8.23
N ILE A 17 -13.21 11.50 8.36
CA ILE A 17 -14.58 11.94 8.08
C ILE A 17 -14.62 12.35 6.61
N SER A 18 -15.51 11.73 5.84
CA SER A 18 -15.76 12.11 4.45
C SER A 18 -16.47 13.46 4.37
N GLU A 19 -16.40 14.10 3.21
CA GLU A 19 -17.07 15.39 2.99
C GLU A 19 -18.59 15.33 3.17
N LEU A 20 -19.18 14.13 3.06
CA LEU A 20 -20.60 13.86 3.29
C LEU A 20 -20.92 13.52 4.76
N GLY A 21 -19.95 13.65 5.67
CA GLY A 21 -20.11 13.35 7.10
C GLY A 21 -20.04 11.86 7.44
N GLY A 22 -19.67 10.99 6.49
CA GLY A 22 -19.50 9.55 6.72
C GLY A 22 -18.16 9.23 7.37
N VAL A 23 -18.11 8.21 8.22
CA VAL A 23 -16.84 7.69 8.75
C VAL A 23 -16.25 6.71 7.74
N GLU A 24 -15.06 7.01 7.24
CA GLU A 24 -14.31 6.16 6.32
C GLU A 24 -13.07 5.58 7.00
N ARG A 25 -12.92 4.26 6.92
CA ARG A 25 -11.75 3.53 7.42
C ARG A 25 -10.84 3.13 6.27
N TYR A 26 -9.54 3.28 6.50
CA TYR A 26 -8.50 2.86 5.57
C TYR A 26 -7.27 2.36 6.32
N TYR A 27 -6.50 1.49 5.67
CA TYR A 27 -5.32 0.85 6.19
C TYR A 27 -4.10 1.38 5.44
N ARG A 28 -3.27 2.14 6.15
CA ARG A 28 -2.04 2.72 5.63
C ARG A 28 -0.92 1.70 5.69
N HIS A 29 -0.47 1.24 4.54
CA HIS A 29 0.65 0.32 4.40
C HIS A 29 1.93 1.10 4.12
N GLN A 30 2.94 0.93 4.97
CA GLN A 30 4.30 1.28 4.60
C GLN A 30 4.98 0.06 4.00
N ILE A 31 5.44 0.17 2.76
CA ILE A 31 6.15 -0.90 2.06
C ILE A 31 7.54 -0.42 1.63
N LYS A 32 8.51 -1.33 1.68
CA LYS A 32 9.82 -1.17 1.06
C LYS A 32 9.86 -1.98 -0.22
N THR A 33 10.09 -1.33 -1.36
CA THR A 33 10.23 -1.99 -2.66
C THR A 33 11.56 -2.74 -2.78
N LYS A 34 11.69 -3.58 -3.79
CA LYS A 34 12.95 -4.26 -4.12
C LYS A 34 14.07 -3.26 -4.44
N GLY A 35 13.76 -2.17 -5.14
CA GLY A 35 14.68 -1.06 -5.41
C GLY A 35 15.07 -0.24 -4.18
N GLY A 36 14.49 -0.53 -3.01
CA GLY A 36 14.86 0.12 -1.74
C GLY A 36 14.00 1.33 -1.37
N VAL A 37 12.96 1.63 -2.13
CA VAL A 37 12.07 2.78 -1.96
C VAL A 37 11.05 2.49 -0.85
N VAL A 38 10.83 3.46 0.04
CA VAL A 38 9.77 3.35 1.05
C VAL A 38 8.55 4.13 0.57
N LEU A 39 7.43 3.43 0.42
CA LEU A 39 6.15 3.99 -0.01
C LEU A 39 5.13 3.90 1.11
N THR A 40 4.24 4.88 1.16
CA THR A 40 3.01 4.83 1.96
C THR A 40 1.83 4.65 1.01
N VAL A 41 1.06 3.59 1.20
CA VAL A 41 -0.08 3.22 0.38
C VAL A 41 -1.32 3.10 1.26
N ASP A 42 -2.29 3.97 1.06
CA ASP A 42 -3.57 3.92 1.77
C ASP A 42 -4.51 2.97 1.02
N ILE A 43 -5.05 1.97 1.72
CA ILE A 43 -5.99 0.97 1.19
C ILE A 43 -7.31 1.09 1.94
N ASP A 44 -8.41 1.36 1.24
CA ASP A 44 -9.74 1.40 1.86
C ASP A 44 -10.07 0.08 2.57
N GLU A 45 -10.84 0.13 3.66
CA GLU A 45 -11.26 -1.05 4.43
C GLU A 45 -11.88 -2.15 3.53
N LYS A 46 -12.67 -1.75 2.51
CA LYS A 46 -13.30 -2.67 1.55
C LYS A 46 -12.32 -3.43 0.64
N ALA A 47 -11.10 -2.92 0.52
CA ALA A 47 -10.00 -3.49 -0.25
C ALA A 47 -8.90 -4.10 0.64
N PHE A 48 -9.04 -4.01 1.96
CA PHE A 48 -8.12 -4.60 2.94
C PHE A 48 -8.34 -6.11 3.11
N THR A 49 -8.22 -6.85 2.01
CA THR A 49 -8.16 -8.32 2.01
C THR A 49 -6.89 -8.76 1.30
N ALA A 50 -6.37 -9.94 1.61
CA ALA A 50 -5.14 -10.44 0.98
C ALA A 50 -5.25 -10.46 -0.56
N GLU A 51 -6.42 -10.81 -1.09
CA GLU A 51 -6.68 -10.89 -2.53
C GLU A 51 -6.69 -9.52 -3.24
N LYS A 52 -7.15 -8.46 -2.56
CA LYS A 52 -7.26 -7.12 -3.14
C LYS A 52 -6.06 -6.23 -2.82
N ALA A 53 -5.54 -6.30 -1.59
CA ALA A 53 -4.43 -5.48 -1.14
C ALA A 53 -3.11 -5.91 -1.82
N ALA A 54 -2.86 -7.21 -1.97
CA ALA A 54 -1.62 -7.72 -2.56
C ALA A 54 -1.34 -7.18 -3.98
N PRO A 55 -2.29 -7.21 -4.94
CA PRO A 55 -2.06 -6.65 -6.27
C PRO A 55 -1.92 -5.12 -6.27
N ILE A 56 -2.58 -4.40 -5.35
CA ILE A 56 -2.43 -2.94 -5.20
C ILE A 56 -1.00 -2.59 -4.77
N LEU A 57 -0.52 -3.23 -3.70
CA LEU A 57 0.82 -3.01 -3.17
C LEU A 57 1.91 -3.41 -4.16
N LEU A 58 1.71 -4.53 -4.87
CA LEU A 58 2.62 -4.98 -5.92
C LEU A 58 2.75 -3.94 -7.02
N LYS A 59 1.61 -3.47 -7.56
CA LYS A 59 1.62 -2.45 -8.61
C LYS A 59 2.33 -1.18 -8.17
N LYS A 60 2.03 -0.69 -6.95
CA LYS A 60 2.68 0.52 -6.40
C LYS A 60 4.19 0.33 -6.23
N ALA A 61 4.64 -0.83 -5.77
CA ALA A 61 6.06 -1.12 -5.63
C ALA A 61 6.77 -1.15 -6.98
N THR A 62 6.22 -1.88 -7.95
CA THR A 62 6.77 -1.97 -9.31
C THR A 62 6.80 -0.62 -10.00
N ASP A 63 5.76 0.19 -9.87
CA ASP A 63 5.70 1.53 -10.47
C ASP A 63 6.74 2.47 -9.85
N ALA A 64 6.94 2.43 -8.52
CA ALA A 64 7.95 3.24 -7.86
C ALA A 64 9.38 2.87 -8.26
N ASP A 65 9.68 1.57 -8.32
CA ASP A 65 11.00 1.10 -8.77
C ASP A 65 11.26 1.48 -10.24
N LYS A 66 10.24 1.47 -11.10
CA LYS A 66 10.35 1.95 -12.49
C LYS A 66 10.63 3.45 -12.58
N ILE A 67 10.02 4.26 -11.71
CA ILE A 67 10.24 5.72 -11.69
C ILE A 67 11.67 6.05 -11.25
N LEU A 68 12.20 5.32 -10.25
CA LEU A 68 13.56 5.56 -9.72
C LEU A 68 14.68 4.89 -10.51
N ALA A 69 14.37 3.95 -11.40
CA ALA A 69 15.32 3.34 -12.32
C ALA A 69 15.61 4.19 -13.59
N LEU A 70 15.06 5.42 -13.66
CA LEU A 70 15.35 6.43 -14.68
C LEU A 70 16.48 7.36 -14.22
#